data_AF-A0A947QXG8-F1
#
_entry.id   AF-A0A947QXG8-F1
#
_cell.length_a   1.000
_cell.length_b   1.000
_cell.length_c   1.000
_cell.angle_alpha   90.00
_cell.angle_beta   90.00
_cell.angle_gamma   90.00
#
_symmetry.space_group_name_H-M   'P 1'
#
loop_
_entity.id
_entity.type
_entity.pdbx_description
1 polymer ?
#
loop_
_entity_poly.entity_id
_entity_poly.type
_entity_poly.pdbx_seq_one_letter_code
_entity_poly.pdbx_strand_id
1 'polypeptide(L)'
;MKNKTFIMLFSTVLGAWLSVWQSDLCHAAQMGNEKRQTTTDHSKHKVLQQEFSTGDDITKACLSCHTETDSQFHKTIHWTWIAEEGEKQLGKGGDSLNNYCISSNKMNDKGCSKCHTGWNAKEGEVNCLLCHSQKEVNWDETFEDFRFFKEEGDDESKALAAELQGNIHKAVTDIGLPTRKNCGSCHFFGGGGDGVKHGDLDSSLTHPDKMLDVHMGTNGGNFTCFRCHSGKLHNIPGRIYSQKAYEDRRSLVEDDTISKITCESCHTATPHKENAKMNDHTDKVACQACHIPDFARVNPTKMSWDWSKSGRLKDGKPYKTKGPYDKENYLSIKGEMKWEKNVKPEYFWFNGSMSSLTTKDVIDPSTTVAVSQPNGNINDPDSRIFPFKIHHGVQPYDLEYKTLLAPLLSGKDGYWTTLDWQNALQKGMDFSGVPFSGKFDFVKSTFAYPTTHMVMPKANALACTECHVRTNSRLASFGELYMPGRDYYKEIDFGGWILVFGAFAGILLHGTLRFFSGKRK
;
A
#
# COMPACT_ATOMS: atom_id res chain seq x y z
N MET A 1 37.50 57.34 21.07
CA MET A 1 38.24 56.17 20.53
C MET A 1 37.57 54.84 20.90
N LYS A 2 36.30 54.68 20.52
CA LYS A 2 35.52 53.43 20.59
C LYS A 2 34.73 53.42 19.29
N ASN A 3 35.13 52.62 18.28
CA ASN A 3 34.29 52.21 17.13
C ASN A 3 35.02 51.55 15.94
N LYS A 4 36.33 51.26 16.01
CA LYS A 4 37.02 50.62 14.85
C LYS A 4 37.31 49.12 14.98
N THR A 5 37.12 48.50 16.14
CA THR A 5 37.48 47.09 16.35
C THR A 5 36.30 46.11 16.20
N PHE A 6 35.05 46.59 16.15
CA PHE A 6 33.87 45.71 16.08
C PHE A 6 33.44 45.33 14.64
N ILE A 7 33.96 46.03 13.63
CA ILE A 7 33.52 45.86 12.22
C ILE A 7 34.35 44.79 11.48
N MET A 8 35.58 44.50 11.91
CA MET A 8 36.45 43.52 11.23
C MET A 8 36.15 42.04 11.57
N LEU A 9 35.50 41.75 12.71
CA LEU A 9 35.15 40.38 13.10
C LEU A 9 33.81 39.89 12.54
N PHE A 10 32.95 40.80 12.07
CA PHE A 10 31.66 40.44 11.48
C PHE A 10 31.74 40.13 9.97
N SER A 11 32.77 40.62 9.27
CA SER A 11 32.92 40.37 7.82
C SER A 11 33.53 39.00 7.50
N THR A 12 34.32 38.41 8.40
CA THR A 12 34.95 37.09 8.17
C THR A 12 34.01 35.93 8.48
N VAL A 13 33.03 36.11 9.37
CA VAL A 13 32.02 35.07 9.69
C VAL A 13 30.91 35.01 8.63
N LEU A 14 30.51 36.14 8.04
CA LEU A 14 29.51 36.15 6.96
C LEU A 14 30.04 35.52 5.66
N GLY A 15 31.32 35.70 5.34
CA GLY A 15 31.93 35.12 4.13
C GLY A 15 31.99 33.59 4.14
N ALA A 16 32.22 32.99 5.31
CA ALA A 16 32.24 31.53 5.46
C ALA A 16 30.83 30.91 5.37
N TRP A 17 29.80 31.59 5.90
CA TRP A 17 28.41 31.11 5.83
C TRP A 17 27.77 31.25 4.45
N LEU A 18 28.15 32.29 3.68
CA LEU A 18 27.70 32.46 2.29
C LEU A 18 28.33 31.43 1.35
N SER A 19 29.57 31.00 1.59
CA SER A 19 30.23 29.98 0.75
C SER A 19 29.63 28.57 0.87
N VAL A 20 29.12 28.20 2.05
CA VAL A 20 28.46 26.89 2.29
C VAL A 20 27.02 26.89 1.73
N TRP A 21 26.31 28.01 1.81
CA TRP A 21 24.99 28.14 1.17
C TRP A 21 25.08 28.17 -0.36
N GLN A 22 26.12 28.77 -0.94
CA GLN A 22 26.30 28.79 -2.38
C GLN A 22 26.69 27.41 -2.95
N SER A 23 27.45 26.59 -2.21
CA SER A 23 27.78 25.22 -2.63
C SER A 23 26.57 24.28 -2.57
N ASP A 24 25.70 24.43 -1.58
CA ASP A 24 24.47 23.61 -1.45
C ASP A 24 23.40 24.02 -2.47
N LEU A 25 23.29 25.31 -2.80
CA LEU A 25 22.40 25.80 -3.85
C LEU A 25 22.89 25.44 -5.26
N CYS A 26 24.22 25.35 -5.50
CA CYS A 26 24.76 24.85 -6.76
C CYS A 26 24.57 23.32 -6.92
N HIS A 27 24.68 22.53 -5.85
CA HIS A 27 24.40 21.08 -5.91
C HIS A 27 22.90 20.81 -6.14
N ALA A 28 22.00 21.59 -5.55
CA ALA A 28 20.56 21.47 -5.80
C ALA A 28 20.14 21.95 -7.20
N ALA A 29 20.79 22.98 -7.75
CA ALA A 29 20.53 23.47 -9.09
C ALA A 29 21.12 22.59 -10.21
N GLN A 30 22.13 21.75 -9.91
CA GLN A 30 22.69 20.78 -10.86
C GLN A 30 21.88 19.47 -10.98
N MET A 31 20.96 19.18 -10.06
CA MET A 31 20.07 18.01 -10.18
C MET A 31 18.93 18.20 -11.19
N GLY A 32 18.74 19.43 -11.71
CA GLY A 32 17.74 19.72 -12.75
C GLY A 32 18.13 19.30 -14.17
N ASN A 33 19.30 18.71 -14.39
CA ASN A 33 19.75 18.32 -15.72
C ASN A 33 20.74 17.13 -15.70
N GLU A 34 20.48 16.09 -14.88
CA GLU A 34 21.14 14.81 -15.12
C GLU A 34 20.55 14.17 -16.39
N LYS A 35 21.36 14.17 -17.45
CA LYS A 35 21.19 13.33 -18.64
C LYS A 35 20.70 11.94 -18.23
N ARG A 36 19.67 11.43 -18.92
CA ARG A 36 19.03 10.11 -18.75
C ARG A 36 19.93 9.11 -18.00
N GLN A 37 19.48 8.65 -16.83
CA GLN A 37 20.11 7.56 -16.04
C GLN A 37 19.95 6.17 -16.72
N THR A 38 20.11 6.13 -18.05
CA THR A 38 20.01 4.92 -18.86
C THR A 38 21.17 4.91 -19.83
N THR A 39 21.80 3.75 -20.02
CA THR A 39 22.90 3.58 -20.97
C THR A 39 22.42 3.48 -22.42
N THR A 40 21.11 3.30 -22.64
CA THR A 40 20.49 3.23 -23.96
C THR A 40 19.57 4.43 -24.20
N ASP A 41 19.52 4.86 -25.45
CA ASP A 41 18.59 5.87 -25.97
C ASP A 41 17.69 5.21 -27.01
N HIS A 42 16.46 4.91 -26.60
CA HIS A 42 15.52 4.14 -27.41
C HIS A 42 15.10 4.85 -28.70
N SER A 43 15.22 6.18 -28.77
CA SER A 43 14.97 6.95 -30.00
C SER A 43 15.97 6.66 -31.13
N LYS A 44 17.09 6.02 -30.83
CA LYS A 44 18.13 5.69 -31.83
C LYS A 44 18.00 4.29 -32.41
N HIS A 45 17.12 3.45 -31.88
CA HIS A 45 16.98 2.07 -32.33
C HIS A 45 16.04 1.99 -33.55
N LYS A 46 16.58 1.59 -34.71
CA LYS A 46 15.81 1.44 -35.95
C LYS A 46 14.59 0.52 -35.81
N VAL A 47 14.70 -0.52 -34.97
CA VAL A 47 13.59 -1.46 -34.71
C VAL A 47 12.38 -0.79 -34.03
N LEU A 48 12.57 0.37 -33.40
CA LEU A 48 11.49 1.16 -32.80
C LEU A 48 10.99 2.30 -33.72
N GLN A 49 11.61 2.49 -34.89
CA GLN A 49 11.22 3.50 -35.88
C GLN A 49 10.22 2.96 -36.93
N GLN A 50 9.80 1.70 -36.79
CA GLN A 50 8.81 1.08 -37.67
C GLN A 50 7.38 1.44 -37.25
N GLU A 51 6.43 1.18 -38.13
CA GLU A 51 5.01 1.32 -37.84
C GLU A 51 4.52 0.18 -36.93
N PHE A 52 3.75 0.49 -35.88
CA PHE A 52 3.22 -0.52 -34.96
C PHE A 52 1.69 -0.51 -34.97
N SER A 53 1.07 -1.66 -35.27
CA SER A 53 -0.39 -1.79 -35.29
C SER A 53 -0.96 -2.43 -34.02
N THR A 54 -0.11 -3.07 -33.22
CA THR A 54 -0.48 -3.77 -31.98
C THR A 54 0.59 -3.60 -30.91
N GLY A 55 0.19 -3.80 -29.65
CA GLY A 55 1.13 -3.84 -28.53
C GLY A 55 2.12 -5.01 -28.62
N ASP A 56 1.67 -6.17 -29.08
CA ASP A 56 2.51 -7.37 -29.22
C ASP A 56 3.66 -7.13 -30.21
N ASP A 57 3.43 -6.35 -31.28
CA ASP A 57 4.49 -5.98 -32.23
C ASP A 57 5.55 -5.10 -31.57
N ILE A 58 5.15 -4.20 -30.66
CA ILE A 58 6.09 -3.39 -29.87
C ILE A 58 6.90 -4.31 -28.95
N THR A 59 6.26 -5.25 -28.26
CA THR A 59 6.97 -6.19 -27.40
C THR A 59 7.98 -7.01 -28.19
N LYS A 60 7.61 -7.55 -29.35
CA LYS A 60 8.55 -8.26 -30.25
C LYS A 60 9.74 -7.40 -30.66
N ALA A 61 9.52 -6.10 -30.94
CA ALA A 61 10.60 -5.17 -31.22
C ALA A 61 11.55 -4.99 -30.01
N CYS A 62 11.01 -4.83 -28.81
CA CYS A 62 11.80 -4.77 -27.57
C CYS A 62 12.63 -6.05 -27.35
N LEU A 63 12.04 -7.22 -27.57
CA LEU A 63 12.68 -8.53 -27.36
C LEU A 63 13.80 -8.84 -28.36
N SER A 64 13.90 -8.11 -29.47
CA SER A 64 15.07 -8.19 -30.37
C SER A 64 16.40 -7.81 -29.67
N CYS A 65 16.32 -7.04 -28.59
CA CYS A 65 17.48 -6.63 -27.78
C CYS A 65 17.39 -7.13 -26.33
N HIS A 66 16.18 -7.26 -25.77
CA HIS A 66 15.93 -7.68 -24.38
C HIS A 66 15.54 -9.17 -24.30
N THR A 67 16.39 -10.04 -24.84
CA THR A 67 16.06 -11.45 -25.14
C THR A 67 15.61 -12.27 -23.93
N GLU A 68 16.14 -11.97 -22.75
CA GLU A 68 15.81 -12.72 -21.52
C GLU A 68 14.66 -12.12 -20.72
N THR A 69 14.32 -10.85 -20.96
CA THR A 69 13.39 -10.08 -20.12
C THR A 69 12.02 -10.73 -20.06
N ASP A 70 11.52 -11.22 -21.20
CA ASP A 70 10.22 -11.89 -21.29
C ASP A 70 10.16 -13.12 -20.38
N SER A 71 11.11 -14.05 -20.55
CA SER A 71 11.16 -15.28 -19.76
C SER A 71 11.38 -15.03 -18.26
N GLN A 72 12.11 -13.97 -17.91
CA GLN A 72 12.29 -13.54 -16.51
C GLN A 72 10.98 -13.03 -15.94
N PHE A 73 10.30 -12.15 -16.67
CA PHE A 73 9.08 -11.49 -16.22
C PHE A 73 7.91 -12.47 -16.08
N HIS A 74 7.80 -13.44 -17.01
CA HIS A 74 6.81 -14.51 -16.99
C HIS A 74 6.85 -15.39 -15.72
N LYS A 75 7.98 -15.42 -15.01
CA LYS A 75 8.15 -16.15 -13.73
C LYS A 75 7.72 -15.34 -12.51
N THR A 76 7.40 -14.05 -12.68
CA THR A 76 7.08 -13.16 -11.56
C THR A 76 5.59 -13.15 -11.26
N ILE A 77 5.24 -12.79 -10.01
CA ILE A 77 3.83 -12.62 -9.61
C ILE A 77 3.11 -11.52 -10.39
N HIS A 78 3.83 -10.54 -10.97
CA HIS A 78 3.21 -9.49 -11.77
C HIS A 78 2.60 -10.05 -13.07
N TRP A 79 3.19 -11.13 -13.60
CA TRP A 79 2.63 -11.89 -14.71
C TRP A 79 1.71 -13.02 -14.26
N THR A 80 2.19 -13.90 -13.38
CA THR A 80 1.43 -15.11 -13.05
C THR A 80 0.17 -14.78 -12.26
N TRP A 81 0.21 -13.70 -11.47
CA TRP A 81 -0.74 -13.39 -10.39
C TRP A 81 -0.94 -14.54 -9.39
N ILE A 82 -0.01 -15.49 -9.36
CA ILE A 82 -0.05 -16.68 -8.51
C ILE A 82 1.10 -16.60 -7.51
N ALA A 83 0.77 -16.91 -6.27
CA ALA A 83 1.70 -17.13 -5.17
C ALA A 83 1.44 -18.53 -4.60
N GLU A 84 2.42 -19.41 -4.66
CA GLU A 84 2.28 -20.77 -4.14
C GLU A 84 2.61 -20.81 -2.65
N GLU A 85 1.75 -21.46 -1.86
CA GLU A 85 1.96 -21.76 -0.45
C GLU A 85 1.58 -23.22 -0.19
N GLY A 86 2.58 -24.11 -0.20
CA GLY A 86 2.32 -25.55 -0.21
C GLY A 86 1.48 -25.92 -1.43
N GLU A 87 0.31 -26.53 -1.21
CA GLU A 87 -0.64 -26.88 -2.27
C GLU A 87 -1.62 -25.75 -2.61
N LYS A 88 -1.63 -24.65 -1.85
CA LYS A 88 -2.54 -23.52 -2.09
C LYS A 88 -1.98 -22.61 -3.18
N GLN A 89 -2.80 -22.31 -4.18
CA GLN A 89 -2.54 -21.28 -5.17
C GLN A 89 -3.20 -19.98 -4.74
N LEU A 90 -2.44 -19.12 -4.07
CA LEU A 90 -2.86 -17.78 -3.70
C LEU A 90 -2.56 -16.77 -4.82
N GLY A 91 -2.91 -15.51 -4.59
CA GLY A 91 -2.74 -14.45 -5.57
C GLY A 91 -4.01 -14.19 -6.39
N LYS A 92 -4.04 -13.04 -7.08
CA LYS A 92 -5.20 -12.63 -7.86
C LYS A 92 -5.59 -13.67 -8.91
N GLY A 93 -4.64 -14.40 -9.48
CA GLY A 93 -4.87 -15.44 -10.49
C GLY A 93 -5.08 -16.83 -9.91
N GLY A 94 -5.00 -16.98 -8.58
CA GLY A 94 -5.28 -18.22 -7.86
C GLY A 94 -6.68 -18.25 -7.24
N ASP A 95 -6.81 -18.98 -6.14
CA ASP A 95 -8.03 -19.18 -5.36
C ASP A 95 -8.27 -18.07 -4.30
N SER A 96 -7.49 -16.98 -4.32
CA SER A 96 -7.57 -15.92 -3.31
C SER A 96 -8.85 -15.10 -3.41
N LEU A 97 -9.36 -14.73 -2.24
CA LEU A 97 -10.50 -13.85 -2.08
C LEU A 97 -10.08 -12.53 -1.42
N ASN A 98 -10.86 -11.48 -1.65
CA ASN A 98 -10.92 -10.29 -0.80
C ASN A 98 -12.38 -9.96 -0.47
N ASN A 99 -12.62 -8.88 0.26
CA ASN A 99 -13.96 -8.38 0.56
C ASN A 99 -14.28 -7.04 -0.15
N TYR A 100 -13.61 -6.79 -1.28
CA TYR A 100 -13.89 -5.71 -2.23
C TYR A 100 -14.64 -6.26 -3.44
N CYS A 101 -13.95 -6.49 -4.56
CA CYS A 101 -14.48 -7.14 -5.76
C CYS A 101 -14.47 -8.68 -5.64
N ILE A 102 -14.17 -9.21 -4.46
CA ILE A 102 -14.21 -10.63 -4.10
C ILE A 102 -13.12 -11.48 -4.77
N SER A 103 -13.15 -11.66 -6.09
CA SER A 103 -12.20 -12.51 -6.82
C SER A 103 -11.94 -11.97 -8.22
N SER A 104 -10.81 -12.37 -8.83
CA SER A 104 -10.62 -12.21 -10.29
C SER A 104 -11.09 -13.44 -11.08
N ASN A 105 -11.60 -14.46 -10.38
CA ASN A 105 -12.04 -15.74 -10.95
C ASN A 105 -10.93 -16.40 -11.79
N LYS A 106 -9.72 -16.52 -11.22
CA LYS A 106 -8.51 -17.00 -11.92
C LYS A 106 -8.24 -16.23 -13.22
N MET A 107 -8.42 -14.90 -13.18
CA MET A 107 -8.29 -13.95 -14.29
C MET A 107 -9.37 -14.04 -15.38
N ASN A 108 -10.43 -14.83 -15.19
CA ASN A 108 -11.55 -14.87 -16.14
C ASN A 108 -12.46 -13.65 -16.03
N ASP A 109 -12.41 -12.89 -14.92
CA ASP A 109 -13.13 -11.62 -14.80
C ASP A 109 -12.36 -10.48 -15.50
N LYS A 110 -12.74 -10.18 -16.74
CA LYS A 110 -12.05 -9.19 -17.60
C LYS A 110 -11.98 -7.78 -17.01
N GLY A 111 -12.94 -7.40 -16.16
CA GLY A 111 -12.93 -6.13 -15.45
C GLY A 111 -11.73 -5.98 -14.50
N CYS A 112 -11.21 -7.10 -13.99
CA CYS A 112 -10.06 -7.13 -13.09
C CYS A 112 -8.73 -7.10 -13.86
N SER A 113 -8.70 -7.66 -15.07
CA SER A 113 -7.50 -7.84 -15.89
C SER A 113 -6.93 -6.54 -16.49
N LYS A 114 -7.64 -5.41 -16.37
CA LYS A 114 -7.13 -4.08 -16.76
C LYS A 114 -5.83 -3.69 -16.05
N CYS A 115 -5.56 -4.27 -14.89
CA CYS A 115 -4.31 -4.06 -14.14
C CYS A 115 -3.26 -5.14 -14.38
N HIS A 116 -3.47 -6.05 -15.36
CA HIS A 116 -2.50 -7.05 -15.73
C HIS A 116 -1.43 -6.42 -16.64
N THR A 117 -0.20 -6.93 -16.56
CA THR A 117 0.97 -6.39 -17.25
C THR A 117 1.14 -6.96 -18.67
N GLY A 118 0.04 -7.33 -19.33
CA GLY A 118 0.04 -7.88 -20.69
C GLY A 118 -0.98 -7.18 -21.56
N TRP A 119 -0.73 -7.12 -22.87
CA TRP A 119 -1.57 -6.37 -23.82
C TRP A 119 -3.01 -6.90 -23.93
N ASN A 120 -3.22 -8.18 -23.63
CA ASN A 120 -4.53 -8.79 -23.47
C ASN A 120 -4.50 -9.81 -22.32
N ALA A 121 -4.20 -9.31 -21.11
CA ALA A 121 -3.95 -10.16 -19.95
C ALA A 121 -2.86 -11.22 -20.26
N LYS A 122 -3.19 -12.52 -20.19
CA LYS A 122 -2.27 -13.62 -20.52
C LYS A 122 -2.40 -14.15 -21.95
N GLU A 123 -3.34 -13.61 -22.75
CA GLU A 123 -3.54 -14.00 -24.14
C GLU A 123 -2.62 -13.23 -25.11
N GLY A 124 -2.06 -12.10 -24.66
CA GLY A 124 -1.09 -11.30 -25.41
C GLY A 124 0.31 -11.33 -24.80
N GLU A 125 1.23 -10.57 -25.39
CA GLU A 125 2.62 -10.45 -24.92
C GLU A 125 2.73 -9.54 -23.67
N VAL A 126 3.89 -9.58 -23.00
CA VAL A 126 4.19 -8.66 -21.89
C VAL A 126 4.12 -7.21 -22.35
N ASN A 127 3.34 -6.38 -21.66
CA ASN A 127 3.28 -4.95 -21.92
C ASN A 127 4.44 -4.23 -21.20
N CYS A 128 5.60 -4.16 -21.86
CA CYS A 128 6.79 -3.48 -21.33
C CYS A 128 6.53 -1.98 -21.05
N LEU A 129 5.62 -1.35 -21.80
CA LEU A 129 5.36 0.08 -21.74
C LEU A 129 4.60 0.50 -20.49
N LEU A 130 3.80 -0.40 -19.90
CA LEU A 130 3.07 -0.12 -18.66
C LEU A 130 4.01 0.33 -17.54
N CYS A 131 5.19 -0.30 -17.45
CA CYS A 131 6.19 0.02 -16.45
C CYS A 131 7.24 1.04 -16.92
N HIS A 132 7.60 1.04 -18.21
CA HIS A 132 8.77 1.77 -18.71
C HIS A 132 8.48 3.01 -19.55
N SER A 133 7.26 3.16 -20.07
CA SER A 133 6.89 4.34 -20.86
C SER A 133 6.92 5.60 -20.00
N GLN A 134 7.57 6.64 -20.51
CA GLN A 134 7.53 7.98 -19.91
C GLN A 134 6.36 8.82 -20.47
N LYS A 135 5.59 8.24 -21.40
CA LYS A 135 4.36 8.82 -21.97
C LYS A 135 3.14 8.05 -21.51
N GLU A 136 2.07 8.79 -21.26
CA GLU A 136 0.75 8.23 -21.04
C GLU A 136 0.04 8.13 -22.38
N VAL A 137 -0.41 6.93 -22.71
CA VAL A 137 -1.12 6.61 -23.95
C VAL A 137 -2.26 5.68 -23.59
N ASN A 138 -3.46 5.99 -24.08
CA ASN A 138 -4.56 5.02 -24.07
C ASN A 138 -4.36 4.08 -25.25
N TRP A 139 -3.61 3.00 -25.03
CA TRP A 139 -3.20 2.11 -26.10
C TRP A 139 -4.37 1.40 -26.79
N ASP A 140 -5.41 1.03 -26.03
CA ASP A 140 -6.59 0.36 -26.59
C ASP A 140 -7.27 1.25 -27.64
N GLU A 141 -7.58 2.49 -27.24
CA GLU A 141 -8.17 3.52 -28.11
C GLU A 141 -7.24 3.87 -29.27
N THR A 142 -5.96 4.10 -28.99
CA THR A 142 -4.96 4.48 -30.00
C THR A 142 -4.85 3.43 -31.11
N PHE A 143 -4.80 2.13 -30.76
CA PHE A 143 -4.70 1.07 -31.75
C PHE A 143 -6.03 0.80 -32.47
N GLU A 144 -7.17 0.96 -31.80
CA GLU A 144 -8.49 0.87 -32.42
C GLU A 144 -8.67 1.95 -33.50
N ASP A 145 -8.45 3.21 -33.13
CA ASP A 145 -8.54 4.35 -34.03
C ASP A 145 -7.54 4.25 -35.18
N PHE A 146 -6.30 3.83 -34.90
CA PHE A 146 -5.28 3.68 -35.93
C PHE A 146 -5.71 2.66 -37.00
N ARG A 147 -6.24 1.50 -36.58
CA ARG A 147 -6.72 0.48 -37.53
C ARG A 147 -7.92 0.98 -38.32
N PHE A 148 -8.86 1.66 -37.66
CA PHE A 148 -10.05 2.23 -38.29
C PHE A 148 -9.68 3.22 -39.41
N PHE A 149 -8.88 4.24 -39.08
CA PHE A 149 -8.49 5.26 -40.07
C PHE A 149 -7.59 4.70 -41.17
N LYS A 150 -6.76 3.71 -40.86
CA LYS A 150 -5.95 3.01 -41.87
C LYS A 150 -6.83 2.23 -42.86
N GLU A 151 -7.94 1.65 -42.40
CA GLU A 151 -8.86 0.89 -43.23
C GLU A 151 -9.72 1.79 -44.14
N GLU A 152 -10.19 2.95 -43.65
CA GLU A 152 -10.95 3.91 -44.47
C GLU A 152 -10.14 4.43 -45.67
N GLY A 153 -8.88 4.81 -45.44
CA GLY A 153 -7.91 5.04 -46.51
C GLY A 153 -8.12 6.28 -47.38
N ASP A 154 -9.08 7.15 -47.09
CA ASP A 154 -9.16 8.49 -47.70
C ASP A 154 -8.04 9.41 -47.18
N ASP A 155 -7.88 10.59 -47.78
CA ASP A 155 -6.76 11.48 -47.48
C ASP A 155 -6.81 12.07 -46.06
N GLU A 156 -8.01 12.28 -45.51
CA GLU A 156 -8.19 12.75 -44.14
C GLU A 156 -7.85 11.63 -43.15
N SER A 157 -8.38 10.43 -43.35
CA SER A 157 -8.10 9.27 -42.50
C SER A 157 -6.63 8.83 -42.56
N LYS A 158 -5.96 8.95 -43.72
CA LYS A 158 -4.50 8.75 -43.81
C LYS A 158 -3.71 9.75 -42.95
N ALA A 159 -4.13 11.02 -42.92
CA ALA A 159 -3.47 12.04 -42.11
C ALA A 159 -3.63 11.74 -40.61
N LEU A 160 -4.83 11.33 -40.18
CA LEU A 160 -5.12 10.91 -38.81
C LEU A 160 -4.33 9.66 -38.41
N ALA A 161 -4.28 8.64 -39.27
CA ALA A 161 -3.48 7.44 -39.05
C ALA A 161 -1.98 7.74 -38.90
N ALA A 162 -1.46 8.68 -39.70
CA ALA A 162 -0.07 9.14 -39.59
C ALA A 162 0.20 9.89 -38.27
N GLU A 163 -0.74 10.71 -37.80
CA GLU A 163 -0.64 11.38 -36.50
C GLU A 163 -0.60 10.37 -35.34
N LEU A 164 -1.50 9.38 -35.36
CA LEU A 164 -1.55 8.30 -34.36
C LEU A 164 -0.24 7.52 -34.34
N GLN A 165 0.33 7.17 -35.50
CA GLN A 165 1.65 6.55 -35.58
C GLN A 165 2.76 7.44 -35.03
N GLY A 166 2.70 8.75 -35.28
CA GLY A 166 3.63 9.70 -34.68
C GLY A 166 3.56 9.68 -33.14
N ASN A 167 2.36 9.53 -32.57
CA ASN A 167 2.17 9.44 -31.12
C ASN A 167 2.63 8.09 -30.54
N ILE A 168 2.32 6.98 -31.22
CA ILE A 168 2.85 5.64 -30.90
C ILE A 168 4.38 5.70 -30.90
N HIS A 169 4.98 6.23 -31.97
CA HIS A 169 6.43 6.34 -32.11
C HIS A 169 7.09 7.14 -30.97
N LYS A 170 6.51 8.29 -30.60
CA LYS A 170 6.99 9.10 -29.46
C LYS A 170 6.94 8.32 -28.15
N ALA A 171 5.93 7.49 -27.94
CA ALA A 171 5.79 6.71 -26.71
C ALA A 171 6.73 5.51 -26.66
N VAL A 172 6.87 4.75 -27.75
CA VAL A 172 7.76 3.57 -27.80
C VAL A 172 9.25 3.93 -27.79
N THR A 173 9.60 5.18 -28.10
CA THR A 173 10.99 5.67 -28.06
C THR A 173 11.33 6.46 -26.79
N ASP A 174 10.34 6.85 -25.99
CA ASP A 174 10.53 7.55 -24.71
C ASP A 174 10.40 6.57 -23.53
N ILE A 175 11.37 5.65 -23.49
CA ILE A 175 11.45 4.56 -22.51
C ILE A 175 12.50 4.90 -21.44
N GLY A 176 12.16 4.64 -20.17
CA GLY A 176 13.01 4.92 -19.03
C GLY A 176 12.81 3.98 -17.85
N LEU A 177 13.41 4.33 -16.72
CA LEU A 177 13.15 3.64 -15.45
C LEU A 177 11.71 3.92 -14.97
N PRO A 178 11.05 2.96 -14.32
CA PRO A 178 9.69 3.16 -13.82
C PRO A 178 9.60 4.31 -12.82
N THR A 179 8.62 5.18 -13.04
CA THR A 179 8.26 6.26 -12.12
C THR A 179 7.12 5.82 -11.19
N ARG A 180 6.80 6.64 -10.17
CA ARG A 180 5.63 6.40 -9.30
C ARG A 180 4.32 6.34 -10.09
N LYS A 181 4.21 7.09 -11.20
CA LYS A 181 3.04 7.06 -12.09
C LYS A 181 2.84 5.68 -12.72
N ASN A 182 3.92 5.05 -13.19
CA ASN A 182 3.87 3.74 -13.83
C ASN A 182 3.32 2.68 -12.87
N CYS A 183 3.89 2.58 -11.67
CA CYS A 183 3.41 1.67 -10.63
C CYS A 183 1.99 2.03 -10.18
N GLY A 184 1.73 3.34 -10.03
CA GLY A 184 0.47 3.91 -9.58
C GLY A 184 -0.72 3.62 -10.48
N SER A 185 -0.50 3.44 -11.79
CA SER A 185 -1.56 3.11 -12.77
C SER A 185 -2.44 1.93 -12.33
N CYS A 186 -1.86 0.99 -11.60
CA CYS A 186 -2.55 -0.15 -11.01
C CYS A 186 -2.64 -0.07 -9.48
N HIS A 187 -1.56 0.33 -8.80
CA HIS A 187 -1.48 0.25 -7.34
C HIS A 187 -2.31 1.32 -6.61
N PHE A 188 -2.58 2.46 -7.24
CA PHE A 188 -3.41 3.54 -6.67
C PHE A 188 -4.91 3.30 -6.88
N PHE A 189 -5.30 2.53 -7.90
CA PHE A 189 -6.70 2.42 -8.36
C PHE A 189 -7.38 1.08 -8.03
N GLY A 190 -6.75 0.24 -7.18
CA GLY A 190 -7.31 -1.05 -6.78
C GLY A 190 -8.64 -0.92 -6.04
N GLY A 191 -9.52 -1.94 -6.14
CA GLY A 191 -10.82 -1.94 -5.45
C GLY A 191 -11.91 -1.10 -6.13
N GLY A 192 -11.66 -0.67 -7.38
CA GLY A 192 -12.62 0.01 -8.23
C GLY A 192 -12.50 1.53 -8.25
N GLY A 193 -11.35 2.10 -7.86
CA GLY A 193 -11.09 3.53 -7.93
C GLY A 193 -9.82 3.95 -7.18
N ASP A 194 -9.49 5.24 -7.27
CA ASP A 194 -8.34 5.85 -6.61
C ASP A 194 -8.46 5.86 -5.07
N GLY A 195 -7.41 5.41 -4.38
CA GLY A 195 -7.31 5.40 -2.92
C GLY A 195 -8.26 4.44 -2.20
N VAL A 196 -8.98 3.58 -2.94
CA VAL A 196 -10.08 2.78 -2.39
C VAL A 196 -9.59 1.63 -1.51
N LYS A 197 -8.50 0.95 -1.91
CA LYS A 197 -8.12 -0.36 -1.36
C LYS A 197 -7.08 -0.29 -0.23
N HIS A 198 -5.84 0.14 -0.49
CA HIS A 198 -4.81 0.17 0.56
C HIS A 198 -4.97 1.37 1.49
N GLY A 199 -5.40 2.52 0.95
CA GLY A 199 -5.63 3.75 1.71
C GLY A 199 -4.35 4.54 2.01
N ASP A 200 -3.18 3.90 2.05
CA ASP A 200 -1.86 4.54 2.07
C ASP A 200 -1.22 4.64 0.68
N LEU A 201 -1.92 4.22 -0.38
CA LEU A 201 -1.51 4.31 -1.77
C LEU A 201 -2.65 4.89 -2.62
N ASP A 202 -2.44 6.11 -3.14
CA ASP A 202 -3.36 6.83 -4.01
C ASP A 202 -2.62 7.77 -4.97
N SER A 203 -3.32 8.33 -5.96
CA SER A 203 -2.74 9.15 -7.04
C SER A 203 -1.94 10.37 -6.57
N SER A 204 -2.19 10.88 -5.37
CA SER A 204 -1.41 11.98 -4.78
C SER A 204 0.06 11.63 -4.55
N LEU A 205 0.40 10.34 -4.48
CA LEU A 205 1.78 9.85 -4.39
C LEU A 205 2.53 9.88 -5.72
N THR A 206 1.91 10.34 -6.81
CA THR A 206 2.64 10.58 -8.06
C THR A 206 3.67 11.70 -7.87
N HIS A 207 3.26 12.81 -7.25
CA HIS A 207 4.11 13.97 -6.94
C HIS A 207 3.80 14.51 -5.53
N PRO A 208 4.05 13.73 -4.48
CA PRO A 208 3.69 14.13 -3.13
C PRO A 208 4.65 15.21 -2.63
N ASP A 209 4.24 15.92 -1.59
CA ASP A 209 5.17 16.65 -0.74
C ASP A 209 5.70 15.75 0.39
N LYS A 210 6.72 16.25 1.09
CA LYS A 210 7.33 15.59 2.25
C LYS A 210 6.36 15.40 3.42
N MET A 211 5.31 16.20 3.54
CA MET A 211 4.32 16.04 4.61
C MET A 211 3.45 14.80 4.37
N LEU A 212 3.13 14.51 3.11
CA LEU A 212 2.42 13.30 2.73
C LEU A 212 3.31 12.06 2.80
N ASP A 213 4.53 12.11 2.26
CA ASP A 213 5.47 11.01 2.41
C ASP A 213 6.90 11.52 2.38
N VAL A 214 7.67 11.28 3.44
CA VAL A 214 9.05 11.81 3.53
C VAL A 214 10.02 11.19 2.53
N HIS A 215 9.77 9.96 2.09
CA HIS A 215 10.61 9.23 1.16
C HIS A 215 10.26 9.61 -0.28
N MET A 216 8.97 9.62 -0.63
CA MET A 216 8.50 9.92 -1.99
C MET A 216 8.33 11.42 -2.26
N GLY A 217 8.28 12.25 -1.22
CA GLY A 217 8.08 13.69 -1.33
C GLY A 217 9.07 14.37 -2.26
N THR A 218 8.57 15.15 -3.22
CA THR A 218 9.38 15.85 -4.24
C THR A 218 10.33 16.91 -3.64
N ASN A 219 9.96 17.48 -2.49
CA ASN A 219 10.79 18.34 -1.64
C ASN A 219 11.42 17.59 -0.45
N GLY A 220 11.53 16.26 -0.56
CA GLY A 220 12.10 15.34 0.42
C GLY A 220 13.05 14.35 -0.26
N GLY A 221 12.86 13.04 -0.01
CA GLY A 221 13.70 12.02 -0.63
C GLY A 221 13.49 11.86 -2.15
N ASN A 222 12.31 12.22 -2.66
CA ASN A 222 11.86 12.04 -4.05
C ASN A 222 12.09 10.61 -4.60
N PHE A 223 11.89 9.58 -3.76
CA PHE A 223 12.08 8.19 -4.14
C PHE A 223 11.04 7.76 -5.18
N THR A 224 11.46 7.00 -6.19
CA THR A 224 10.53 6.15 -6.95
C THR A 224 10.23 4.89 -6.15
N CYS A 225 9.17 4.16 -6.52
CA CYS A 225 8.81 2.90 -5.86
C CYS A 225 9.97 1.89 -5.87
N PHE A 226 10.68 1.81 -7.02
CA PHE A 226 11.78 0.88 -7.23
C PHE A 226 12.98 1.13 -6.31
N ARG A 227 13.12 2.32 -5.71
CA ARG A 227 14.22 2.60 -4.78
C ARG A 227 14.17 1.73 -3.52
N CYS A 228 12.97 1.42 -3.01
CA CYS A 228 12.78 0.46 -1.92
C CYS A 228 12.44 -0.94 -2.48
N HIS A 229 11.59 -0.99 -3.50
CA HIS A 229 11.21 -2.22 -4.20
C HIS A 229 12.25 -2.64 -5.26
N SER A 230 13.53 -2.65 -4.89
CA SER A 230 14.64 -2.93 -5.82
C SER A 230 14.74 -4.43 -6.12
N GLY A 231 14.30 -4.82 -7.32
CA GLY A 231 14.29 -6.21 -7.77
C GLY A 231 15.51 -6.63 -8.59
N LYS A 232 15.67 -7.95 -8.75
CA LYS A 232 16.61 -8.57 -9.69
C LYS A 232 15.80 -9.37 -10.72
N LEU A 233 16.22 -9.36 -11.98
CA LEU A 233 15.57 -10.12 -13.06
C LEU A 233 14.05 -9.86 -13.12
N HIS A 234 13.65 -8.59 -13.00
CA HIS A 234 12.27 -8.14 -12.91
C HIS A 234 11.43 -8.69 -11.75
N ASN A 235 12.01 -9.48 -10.84
CA ASN A 235 11.34 -9.90 -9.62
C ASN A 235 11.36 -8.76 -8.60
N ILE A 236 10.26 -8.01 -8.54
CA ILE A 236 10.08 -6.86 -7.65
C ILE A 236 9.79 -7.37 -6.23
N PRO A 237 10.65 -7.08 -5.24
CA PRO A 237 10.45 -7.53 -3.88
C PRO A 237 9.30 -6.78 -3.23
N GLY A 238 8.66 -7.44 -2.27
CA GLY A 238 7.50 -6.94 -1.58
C GLY A 238 6.73 -8.10 -0.95
N ARG A 239 5.71 -7.77 -0.18
CA ARG A 239 4.91 -8.76 0.51
C ARG A 239 4.12 -9.64 -0.45
N ILE A 240 4.16 -10.95 -0.22
CA ILE A 240 3.26 -11.93 -0.82
C ILE A 240 2.59 -12.69 0.33
N TYR A 241 1.26 -12.71 0.35
CA TYR A 241 0.33 -13.40 1.28
C TYR A 241 0.96 -14.06 2.52
N SER A 242 1.69 -15.15 2.36
CA SER A 242 2.26 -15.97 3.44
C SER A 242 3.78 -15.90 3.64
N GLN A 243 4.52 -15.36 2.68
CA GLN A 243 5.97 -15.17 2.87
C GLN A 243 6.22 -14.04 3.86
N LYS A 244 7.18 -14.25 4.76
CA LYS A 244 7.59 -13.20 5.70
C LYS A 244 8.02 -11.97 4.91
N ALA A 245 7.44 -10.82 5.25
CA ALA A 245 7.77 -9.54 4.62
C ALA A 245 9.26 -9.15 4.78
N TYR A 246 9.97 -9.78 5.72
CA TYR A 246 11.40 -9.63 5.95
C TYR A 246 11.97 -10.97 6.43
N GLU A 247 13.00 -11.46 5.73
CA GLU A 247 13.83 -12.57 6.20
C GLU A 247 15.02 -12.05 7.02
N ASP A 248 15.32 -10.75 6.86
CA ASP A 248 16.45 -10.07 7.46
C ASP A 248 16.04 -8.65 7.92
N ARG A 249 16.58 -8.24 9.07
CA ARG A 249 16.38 -6.91 9.68
C ARG A 249 17.68 -6.13 9.82
N ARG A 250 18.78 -6.63 9.29
CA ARG A 250 20.05 -5.90 9.22
C ARG A 250 19.90 -4.66 8.33
N SER A 251 20.80 -3.72 8.51
CA SER A 251 20.90 -2.51 7.69
C SER A 251 21.84 -2.70 6.50
N LEU A 252 21.67 -1.90 5.45
CA LEU A 252 22.65 -1.80 4.35
C LEU A 252 24.01 -1.28 4.82
N VAL A 253 24.08 -0.71 6.02
CA VAL A 253 25.35 -0.38 6.71
C VAL A 253 26.07 -1.65 7.18
N GLU A 254 25.31 -2.70 7.52
CA GLU A 254 25.82 -3.97 8.04
C GLU A 254 26.04 -5.02 6.94
N ASP A 255 25.20 -5.02 5.89
CA ASP A 255 25.27 -5.95 4.77
C ASP A 255 24.64 -5.32 3.51
N ASP A 256 25.42 -5.16 2.44
CA ASP A 256 24.98 -4.52 1.20
C ASP A 256 24.18 -5.44 0.25
N THR A 257 24.00 -6.71 0.62
CA THR A 257 23.32 -7.72 -0.19
C THR A 257 21.84 -7.92 0.18
N ILE A 258 21.40 -7.34 1.29
CA ILE A 258 20.03 -7.48 1.80
C ILE A 258 18.99 -6.76 0.94
N SER A 259 17.73 -7.19 1.06
CA SER A 259 16.60 -6.48 0.47
C SER A 259 16.41 -5.10 1.10
N LYS A 260 16.03 -4.11 0.29
CA LYS A 260 15.83 -2.70 0.70
C LYS A 260 14.41 -2.38 1.18
N ILE A 261 13.62 -3.41 1.47
CA ILE A 261 12.17 -3.31 1.63
C ILE A 261 11.74 -2.91 3.06
N THR A 262 12.64 -2.96 4.04
CA THR A 262 12.34 -2.62 5.43
C THR A 262 12.87 -1.24 5.80
N CYS A 263 12.34 -0.66 6.88
CA CYS A 263 12.90 0.57 7.43
C CYS A 263 14.36 0.36 7.86
N GLU A 264 14.65 -0.81 8.44
CA GLU A 264 15.97 -1.18 8.95
C GLU A 264 17.01 -1.30 7.82
N SER A 265 16.60 -1.60 6.59
CA SER A 265 17.51 -1.60 5.44
C SER A 265 18.25 -0.27 5.26
N CYS A 266 17.61 0.87 5.53
CA CYS A 266 18.23 2.20 5.39
C CYS A 266 18.52 2.89 6.73
N HIS A 267 17.87 2.46 7.81
CA HIS A 267 18.00 3.01 9.15
C HIS A 267 18.51 1.94 10.11
N THR A 268 19.34 2.28 11.09
CA THR A 268 19.73 1.29 12.11
C THR A 268 18.50 0.83 12.92
N ALA A 269 18.56 -0.36 13.55
CA ALA A 269 17.50 -0.84 14.44
C ALA A 269 17.18 0.13 15.61
N THR A 270 18.15 0.95 16.03
CA THR A 270 18.00 1.98 17.06
C THR A 270 18.22 3.39 16.49
N PRO A 271 17.32 3.92 15.65
CA PRO A 271 17.57 5.13 14.86
C PRO A 271 17.42 6.44 15.67
N HIS A 272 16.93 6.37 16.90
CA HIS A 272 16.78 7.53 17.76
C HIS A 272 18.09 7.84 18.49
N LYS A 273 18.18 9.06 19.05
CA LYS A 273 19.34 9.48 19.86
C LYS A 273 19.69 8.43 20.92
N GLU A 274 20.98 8.32 21.23
CA GLU A 274 21.47 7.43 22.27
C GLU A 274 20.68 7.62 23.59
N ASN A 275 20.35 6.51 24.25
CA ASN A 275 19.52 6.47 25.46
C ASN A 275 18.07 6.96 25.32
N ALA A 276 17.56 7.21 24.10
CA ALA A 276 16.14 7.48 23.89
C ALA A 276 15.32 6.20 24.11
N LYS A 277 14.31 6.27 24.99
CA LYS A 277 13.41 5.14 25.30
C LYS A 277 12.70 4.57 24.06
N MET A 278 12.58 5.36 23.00
CA MET A 278 12.00 4.95 21.72
C MET A 278 12.84 3.86 21.02
N ASN A 279 14.14 3.76 21.30
CA ASN A 279 14.95 2.65 20.78
C ASN A 279 14.51 1.31 21.38
N ASP A 280 14.24 1.24 22.69
CA ASP A 280 13.69 0.03 23.33
C ASP A 280 12.33 -0.39 22.76
N HIS A 281 11.53 0.57 22.26
CA HIS A 281 10.23 0.25 21.67
C HIS A 281 10.38 -0.54 20.36
N THR A 282 11.49 -0.36 19.63
CA THR A 282 11.71 -1.05 18.35
C THR A 282 11.79 -2.57 18.50
N ASP A 283 11.98 -3.09 19.71
CA ASP A 283 11.94 -4.53 19.99
C ASP A 283 10.55 -5.12 19.73
N LYS A 284 9.49 -4.36 20.04
CA LYS A 284 8.10 -4.84 20.01
C LYS A 284 7.14 -3.95 19.23
N VAL A 285 7.54 -2.78 18.78
CA VAL A 285 6.71 -1.83 18.02
C VAL A 285 7.39 -1.53 16.70
N ALA A 286 6.68 -1.74 15.59
CA ALA A 286 7.22 -1.48 14.26
C ALA A 286 7.34 0.02 13.99
N CYS A 287 8.35 0.42 13.21
CA CYS A 287 8.57 1.83 12.83
C CYS A 287 7.31 2.46 12.22
N GLN A 288 6.61 1.70 11.37
CA GLN A 288 5.35 2.08 10.73
C GLN A 288 4.28 2.48 11.77
N ALA A 289 4.20 1.76 12.90
CA ALA A 289 3.17 2.02 13.91
C ALA A 289 3.27 3.44 14.49
N CYS A 290 4.50 3.94 14.64
CA CYS A 290 4.77 5.28 15.14
C CYS A 290 4.82 6.35 14.04
N HIS A 291 5.30 5.99 12.85
CA HIS A 291 5.59 6.97 11.78
C HIS A 291 4.52 7.08 10.69
N ILE A 292 3.47 6.25 10.74
CA ILE A 292 2.27 6.34 9.89
C ILE A 292 1.05 6.45 10.82
N PRO A 293 0.85 7.63 11.47
CA PRO A 293 -0.21 7.80 12.46
C PRO A 293 -1.62 7.73 11.85
N ASP A 294 -1.75 8.14 10.59
CA ASP A 294 -3.00 8.16 9.82
C ASP A 294 -2.71 7.89 8.32
N PHE A 295 -3.62 7.20 7.66
CA PHE A 295 -3.62 6.98 6.20
C PHE A 295 -4.84 7.64 5.55
N ALA A 296 -4.95 7.55 4.22
CA ALA A 296 -6.00 8.20 3.43
C ALA A 296 -6.05 9.71 3.69
N ARG A 297 -4.87 10.36 3.69
CA ARG A 297 -4.72 11.76 4.08
C ARG A 297 -5.10 12.75 2.97
N VAL A 298 -5.00 12.32 1.71
CA VAL A 298 -5.43 13.11 0.55
C VAL A 298 -6.75 12.60 -0.02
N ASN A 299 -6.79 11.33 -0.41
CA ASN A 299 -7.99 10.71 -0.97
C ASN A 299 -8.71 9.85 0.07
N PRO A 300 -10.06 9.89 0.14
CA PRO A 300 -10.82 9.05 1.05
C PRO A 300 -10.75 7.59 0.60
N THR A 301 -10.74 6.70 1.58
CA THR A 301 -10.61 5.26 1.40
C THR A 301 -11.91 4.56 1.79
N LYS A 302 -12.23 3.45 1.13
CA LYS A 302 -13.39 2.64 1.50
C LYS A 302 -13.05 1.81 2.72
N MET A 303 -13.87 1.94 3.76
CA MET A 303 -13.74 1.23 5.05
C MET A 303 -14.74 0.10 5.20
N SER A 304 -15.88 0.18 4.50
CA SER A 304 -16.77 -0.98 4.40
C SER A 304 -17.45 -1.13 3.05
N TRP A 305 -17.81 -2.37 2.72
CA TRP A 305 -18.60 -2.74 1.55
C TRP A 305 -19.58 -3.87 1.85
N ASP A 306 -20.87 -3.58 1.80
CA ASP A 306 -21.95 -4.55 2.00
C ASP A 306 -22.61 -4.93 0.66
N TRP A 307 -22.27 -6.13 0.15
CA TRP A 307 -22.86 -6.68 -1.07
C TRP A 307 -24.27 -7.23 -0.87
N SER A 308 -24.70 -7.56 0.35
CA SER A 308 -26.08 -8.03 0.62
C SER A 308 -27.12 -6.96 0.25
N LYS A 309 -26.67 -5.71 0.17
CA LYS A 309 -27.47 -4.54 -0.17
C LYS A 309 -27.59 -4.29 -1.66
N SER A 310 -26.85 -4.99 -2.53
CA SER A 310 -26.89 -4.76 -3.97
C SER A 310 -28.21 -5.25 -4.60
N GLY A 311 -28.42 -4.96 -5.88
CA GLY A 311 -29.59 -5.37 -6.65
C GLY A 311 -30.83 -4.49 -6.46
N ARG A 312 -30.87 -3.55 -5.50
CA ARG A 312 -32.05 -2.69 -5.34
C ARG A 312 -32.16 -1.72 -6.52
N LEU A 313 -33.36 -1.59 -7.05
CA LEU A 313 -33.69 -0.72 -8.17
C LEU A 313 -34.57 0.43 -7.68
N LYS A 314 -34.51 1.56 -8.40
CA LYS A 314 -35.43 2.68 -8.25
C LYS A 314 -36.18 2.83 -9.57
N ASP A 315 -37.50 2.73 -9.53
CA ASP A 315 -38.37 2.80 -10.71
C ASP A 315 -37.96 1.77 -11.79
N GLY A 316 -37.61 0.56 -11.36
CA GLY A 316 -37.17 -0.54 -12.23
C GLY A 316 -35.76 -0.37 -12.83
N LYS A 317 -35.03 0.68 -12.46
CA LYS A 317 -33.69 0.98 -13.00
C LYS A 317 -32.60 0.96 -11.92
N PRO A 318 -31.36 0.58 -12.27
CA PRO A 318 -30.22 0.74 -11.39
C PRO A 318 -30.03 2.21 -10.99
N TYR A 319 -29.64 2.44 -9.75
CA TYR A 319 -29.38 3.78 -9.23
C TYR A 319 -28.12 3.79 -8.35
N LYS A 320 -27.67 5.00 -8.05
CA LYS A 320 -26.57 5.26 -7.13
C LYS A 320 -26.90 6.44 -6.22
N THR A 321 -26.31 6.46 -5.04
CA THR A 321 -26.35 7.61 -4.14
C THR A 321 -24.95 7.99 -3.72
N LYS A 322 -24.78 9.26 -3.35
CA LYS A 322 -23.51 9.79 -2.85
C LYS A 322 -23.61 10.01 -1.34
N GLY A 323 -22.50 9.76 -0.67
CA GLY A 323 -22.30 10.06 0.75
C GLY A 323 -21.24 11.15 0.94
N PRO A 324 -20.56 11.15 2.10
CA PRO A 324 -19.45 12.06 2.37
C PRO A 324 -18.36 12.01 1.30
N TYR A 325 -17.62 13.12 1.17
CA TYR A 325 -16.48 13.25 0.24
C TYR A 325 -16.83 13.05 -1.24
N ASP A 326 -18.09 13.25 -1.61
CA ASP A 326 -18.63 13.03 -2.96
C ASP A 326 -18.46 11.57 -3.48
N LYS A 327 -18.22 10.62 -2.59
CA LYS A 327 -18.08 9.19 -2.92
C LYS A 327 -19.42 8.49 -2.94
N GLU A 328 -19.57 7.50 -3.81
CA GLU A 328 -20.78 6.68 -3.81
C GLU A 328 -20.89 5.87 -2.52
N ASN A 329 -21.97 6.08 -1.77
CA ASN A 329 -22.30 5.26 -0.60
C ASN A 329 -23.25 4.11 -0.97
N TYR A 330 -23.81 4.12 -2.18
CA TYR A 330 -24.58 3.00 -2.72
C TYR A 330 -24.52 2.97 -4.25
N LEU A 331 -24.41 1.76 -4.82
CA LEU A 331 -24.74 1.49 -6.23
C LEU A 331 -25.55 0.19 -6.31
N SER A 332 -26.57 0.12 -7.17
CA SER A 332 -27.30 -1.15 -7.39
C SER A 332 -26.39 -2.32 -7.73
N ILE A 333 -25.34 -2.08 -8.51
CA ILE A 333 -24.38 -3.12 -8.93
C ILE A 333 -23.35 -3.52 -7.87
N LYS A 334 -23.28 -2.82 -6.73
CA LYS A 334 -22.23 -3.01 -5.72
C LYS A 334 -22.78 -3.12 -4.29
N GLY A 335 -23.95 -2.59 -4.00
CA GLY A 335 -24.47 -2.48 -2.64
C GLY A 335 -23.98 -1.22 -1.93
N GLU A 336 -23.85 -1.28 -0.62
CA GLU A 336 -23.60 -0.11 0.24
C GLU A 336 -22.12 -0.01 0.63
N MET A 337 -21.58 1.21 0.68
CA MET A 337 -20.18 1.46 1.01
C MET A 337 -20.03 2.63 1.97
N LYS A 338 -19.02 2.55 2.85
CA LYS A 338 -18.62 3.64 3.74
C LYS A 338 -17.20 4.06 3.46
N TRP A 339 -16.97 5.37 3.59
CA TRP A 339 -15.73 6.03 3.22
C TRP A 339 -15.24 6.91 4.35
N GLU A 340 -13.93 6.94 4.56
CA GLU A 340 -13.30 7.76 5.58
C GLU A 340 -12.01 8.40 5.04
N LYS A 341 -11.54 9.44 5.73
CA LYS A 341 -10.33 10.19 5.39
C LYS A 341 -9.57 10.48 6.69
N ASN A 342 -8.23 10.52 6.63
CA ASN A 342 -7.35 10.62 7.81
C ASN A 342 -7.64 9.51 8.84
N VAL A 343 -7.59 8.28 8.37
CA VAL A 343 -7.99 7.10 9.14
C VAL A 343 -6.84 6.65 10.02
N LYS A 344 -7.12 6.45 11.32
CA LYS A 344 -6.18 5.84 12.26
C LYS A 344 -6.08 4.33 11.98
N PRO A 345 -4.88 3.76 11.84
CA PRO A 345 -4.73 2.32 11.71
C PRO A 345 -5.20 1.59 12.97
N GLU A 346 -5.62 0.34 12.78
CA GLU A 346 -5.73 -0.65 13.86
C GLU A 346 -4.39 -1.38 14.01
N TYR A 347 -4.08 -1.83 15.23
CA TYR A 347 -2.77 -2.39 15.55
C TYR A 347 -2.89 -3.87 15.90
N PHE A 348 -1.99 -4.69 15.35
CA PHE A 348 -1.95 -6.14 15.58
C PHE A 348 -0.50 -6.60 15.77
N TRP A 349 -0.30 -7.70 16.50
CA TRP A 349 0.96 -8.43 16.43
C TRP A 349 1.16 -8.98 15.03
N PHE A 350 2.35 -8.78 14.48
CA PHE A 350 2.67 -9.18 13.12
C PHE A 350 4.11 -9.67 13.00
N ASN A 351 4.28 -10.91 12.56
CA ASN A 351 5.58 -11.56 12.34
C ASN A 351 6.05 -11.52 10.87
N GLY A 352 5.38 -10.71 10.05
CA GLY A 352 5.70 -10.58 8.63
C GLY A 352 4.81 -11.42 7.70
N SER A 353 4.02 -12.37 8.20
CA SER A 353 3.16 -13.25 7.38
C SER A 353 1.64 -13.01 7.61
N MET A 354 0.79 -13.29 6.61
CA MET A 354 -0.67 -13.28 6.77
C MET A 354 -1.25 -14.66 6.52
N SER A 355 -2.35 -14.96 7.18
CA SER A 355 -3.25 -16.04 6.77
C SER A 355 -4.37 -15.45 5.92
N SER A 356 -4.69 -16.10 4.79
CA SER A 356 -5.82 -15.71 3.95
C SER A 356 -6.66 -16.93 3.56
N LEU A 357 -7.97 -16.75 3.56
CA LEU A 357 -8.92 -17.74 3.10
C LEU A 357 -9.00 -17.75 1.58
N THR A 358 -9.25 -18.94 1.04
CA THR A 358 -9.47 -19.20 -0.39
C THR A 358 -10.92 -19.60 -0.63
N THR A 359 -11.32 -19.69 -1.89
CA THR A 359 -12.63 -20.25 -2.29
C THR A 359 -12.86 -21.70 -1.86
N LYS A 360 -11.79 -22.40 -1.44
CA LYS A 360 -11.83 -23.81 -1.03
C LYS A 360 -11.91 -23.99 0.49
N ASP A 361 -11.65 -22.94 1.27
CA ASP A 361 -11.64 -23.02 2.72
C ASP A 361 -13.06 -22.93 3.29
N VAL A 362 -13.37 -23.80 4.25
CA VAL A 362 -14.63 -23.78 5.00
C VAL A 362 -14.60 -22.67 6.06
N ILE A 363 -15.70 -21.96 6.21
CA ILE A 363 -15.88 -20.86 7.15
C ILE A 363 -16.95 -21.16 8.20
N ASP A 364 -16.89 -20.43 9.32
CA ASP A 364 -18.00 -20.34 10.27
C ASP A 364 -18.79 -19.04 10.02
N PRO A 365 -20.00 -19.11 9.44
CA PRO A 365 -20.80 -17.93 9.14
C PRO A 365 -21.46 -17.29 10.37
N SER A 366 -21.37 -17.90 11.57
CA SER A 366 -21.90 -17.32 12.81
C SER A 366 -21.04 -16.20 13.37
N THR A 367 -19.77 -16.11 12.92
CA THR A 367 -18.81 -15.09 13.34
C THR A 367 -18.42 -14.19 12.16
N THR A 368 -17.65 -13.13 12.43
CA THR A 368 -17.08 -12.32 11.36
C THR A 368 -15.87 -13.04 10.77
N VAL A 369 -15.93 -13.37 9.49
CA VAL A 369 -14.92 -14.15 8.79
C VAL A 369 -13.71 -13.29 8.44
N ALA A 370 -12.56 -13.61 9.03
CA ALA A 370 -11.30 -12.97 8.68
C ALA A 370 -10.76 -13.54 7.35
N VAL A 371 -11.12 -12.90 6.23
CA VAL A 371 -10.68 -13.33 4.89
C VAL A 371 -9.17 -13.18 4.75
N SER A 372 -8.59 -12.18 5.40
CA SER A 372 -7.15 -12.00 5.47
C SER A 372 -6.77 -11.34 6.78
N GLN A 373 -5.85 -11.94 7.53
CA GLN A 373 -5.45 -11.49 8.86
C GLN A 373 -3.93 -11.57 9.07
N PRO A 374 -3.35 -10.65 9.86
CA PRO A 374 -1.95 -10.73 10.26
C PRO A 374 -1.71 -11.92 11.18
N ASN A 375 -0.59 -12.62 10.99
CA ASN A 375 -0.12 -13.64 11.90
C ASN A 375 0.91 -13.05 12.86
N GLY A 376 0.92 -13.54 14.09
CA GLY A 376 1.86 -13.12 15.12
C GLY A 376 1.20 -13.12 16.49
N ASN A 377 2.03 -13.08 17.54
CA ASN A 377 1.58 -12.93 18.91
C ASN A 377 2.72 -12.37 19.78
N ILE A 378 2.42 -12.01 21.01
CA ILE A 378 3.39 -11.43 21.95
C ILE A 378 4.64 -12.30 22.19
N ASN A 379 4.48 -13.62 22.19
CA ASN A 379 5.54 -14.60 22.49
C ASN A 379 6.37 -14.96 21.26
N ASP A 380 5.93 -14.58 20.06
CA ASP A 380 6.69 -14.77 18.84
C ASP A 380 7.83 -13.72 18.80
N PRO A 381 9.11 -14.15 18.77
CA PRO A 381 10.25 -13.23 18.76
C PRO A 381 10.29 -12.35 17.51
N ASP A 382 9.71 -12.79 16.40
CA ASP A 382 9.64 -12.01 15.17
C ASP A 382 8.46 -11.04 15.18
N SER A 383 7.51 -11.17 16.11
CA SER A 383 6.32 -10.31 16.13
C SER A 383 6.59 -8.93 16.71
N ARG A 384 6.15 -7.91 15.96
CA ARG A 384 6.04 -6.51 16.41
C ARG A 384 4.60 -6.02 16.25
N ILE A 385 4.18 -5.05 17.05
CA ILE A 385 2.93 -4.32 16.89
C ILE A 385 3.02 -3.48 15.62
N PHE A 386 2.12 -3.75 14.67
CA PHE A 386 2.16 -3.19 13.33
C PHE A 386 0.80 -2.58 12.94
N PRO A 387 0.77 -1.47 12.18
CA PRO A 387 -0.47 -0.81 11.79
C PRO A 387 -1.11 -1.42 10.55
N PHE A 388 -2.43 -1.55 10.58
CA PHE A 388 -3.25 -2.10 9.51
C PHE A 388 -4.47 -1.22 9.25
N LYS A 389 -4.84 -1.13 7.99
CA LYS A 389 -6.21 -0.86 7.58
C LYS A 389 -7.01 -2.15 7.65
N ILE A 390 -8.10 -2.15 8.40
CA ILE A 390 -9.10 -3.23 8.35
C ILE A 390 -10.28 -2.75 7.51
N HIS A 391 -10.57 -3.49 6.44
CA HIS A 391 -11.78 -3.29 5.64
C HIS A 391 -12.86 -4.26 6.09
N HIS A 392 -14.07 -3.76 6.36
CA HIS A 392 -15.22 -4.58 6.74
C HIS A 392 -16.11 -4.88 5.53
N GLY A 393 -16.50 -6.14 5.37
CA GLY A 393 -17.32 -6.60 4.25
C GLY A 393 -18.58 -7.32 4.70
N VAL A 394 -19.52 -7.43 3.76
CA VAL A 394 -20.57 -8.45 3.78
C VAL A 394 -20.60 -9.05 2.38
N GLN A 395 -20.29 -10.34 2.26
CA GLN A 395 -20.04 -11.00 0.97
C GLN A 395 -20.69 -12.38 0.90
N PRO A 396 -20.98 -12.92 -0.30
CA PRO A 396 -21.72 -14.17 -0.44
C PRO A 396 -20.91 -15.39 0.01
N TYR A 397 -21.61 -16.37 0.58
CA TYR A 397 -21.08 -17.68 0.94
C TYR A 397 -22.12 -18.78 0.66
N ASP A 398 -21.65 -20.01 0.46
CA ASP A 398 -22.49 -21.17 0.19
C ASP A 398 -23.15 -21.71 1.47
N LEU A 399 -24.46 -21.94 1.45
CA LEU A 399 -25.19 -22.40 2.63
C LEU A 399 -24.94 -23.88 2.98
N GLU A 400 -24.54 -24.70 2.02
CA GLU A 400 -24.29 -26.14 2.21
C GLU A 400 -22.80 -26.41 2.39
N TYR A 401 -21.96 -25.91 1.48
CA TYR A 401 -20.51 -26.13 1.53
C TYR A 401 -19.79 -25.25 2.55
N LYS A 402 -20.45 -24.17 3.02
CA LYS A 402 -19.87 -23.21 3.97
C LYS A 402 -18.55 -22.63 3.46
N THR A 403 -18.42 -22.39 2.17
CA THR A 403 -17.27 -21.72 1.56
C THR A 403 -17.67 -20.31 1.11
N LEU A 404 -16.73 -19.38 1.08
CA LEU A 404 -16.96 -18.08 0.46
C LEU A 404 -17.10 -18.22 -1.06
N LEU A 405 -18.04 -17.49 -1.65
CA LEU A 405 -18.32 -17.58 -3.08
C LEU A 405 -17.61 -16.46 -3.87
N ALA A 406 -17.09 -16.83 -5.04
CA ALA A 406 -16.49 -15.90 -5.99
C ALA A 406 -17.45 -15.64 -7.16
N PRO A 407 -18.14 -14.49 -7.21
CA PRO A 407 -19.02 -14.17 -8.34
C PRO A 407 -18.22 -13.69 -9.56
N LEU A 408 -18.71 -13.98 -10.76
CA LEU A 408 -18.35 -13.25 -11.96
C LEU A 408 -19.02 -11.87 -11.93
N LEU A 409 -18.23 -10.80 -11.87
CA LEU A 409 -18.76 -9.44 -11.73
C LEU A 409 -18.90 -8.72 -13.08
N SER A 410 -17.94 -8.87 -13.98
CA SER A 410 -17.91 -8.14 -15.25
C SER A 410 -18.37 -8.96 -16.46
N GLY A 411 -18.57 -8.27 -17.59
CA GLY A 411 -19.01 -8.87 -18.85
C GLY A 411 -20.53 -9.05 -18.95
N LYS A 412 -21.01 -9.49 -20.12
CA LYS A 412 -22.44 -9.61 -20.44
C LYS A 412 -23.23 -10.46 -19.44
N ASP A 413 -22.56 -11.43 -18.85
CA ASP A 413 -23.12 -12.40 -17.91
C ASP A 413 -22.80 -12.08 -16.45
N GLY A 414 -21.97 -11.07 -16.20
CA GLY A 414 -21.51 -10.70 -14.87
C GLY A 414 -22.56 -9.94 -14.08
N TYR A 415 -22.43 -9.98 -12.75
CA TYR A 415 -23.37 -9.35 -11.83
C TYR A 415 -23.59 -7.86 -12.10
N TRP A 416 -22.57 -7.12 -12.53
CA TRP A 416 -22.70 -5.69 -12.83
C TRP A 416 -23.63 -5.38 -14.02
N THR A 417 -23.87 -6.35 -14.89
CA THR A 417 -24.78 -6.22 -16.03
C THR A 417 -26.14 -6.82 -15.73
N THR A 418 -26.19 -7.99 -15.10
CA THR A 418 -27.42 -8.78 -14.94
C THR A 418 -28.15 -8.52 -13.63
N LEU A 419 -27.43 -8.12 -12.58
CA LEU A 419 -27.89 -8.12 -11.18
C LEU A 419 -28.42 -9.49 -10.69
N ASP A 420 -28.04 -10.57 -11.38
CA ASP A 420 -28.41 -11.94 -11.05
C ASP A 420 -27.29 -12.60 -10.24
N TRP A 421 -27.51 -12.73 -8.94
CA TRP A 421 -26.56 -13.39 -8.04
C TRP A 421 -26.37 -14.87 -8.38
N GLN A 422 -27.43 -15.61 -8.69
CA GLN A 422 -27.33 -17.05 -8.90
C GLN A 422 -26.45 -17.38 -10.10
N ASN A 423 -26.71 -16.72 -11.23
CA ASN A 423 -25.91 -16.92 -12.44
C ASN A 423 -24.46 -16.43 -12.26
N ALA A 424 -24.25 -15.28 -11.60
CA ALA A 424 -22.91 -14.75 -11.36
C ALA A 424 -22.07 -15.66 -10.45
N LEU A 425 -22.67 -16.19 -9.38
CA LEU A 425 -22.01 -17.09 -8.44
C LEU A 425 -21.70 -18.43 -9.11
N GLN A 426 -22.65 -19.03 -9.84
CA GLN A 426 -22.41 -20.27 -10.58
C GLN A 426 -21.21 -20.13 -11.52
N LYS A 427 -21.21 -19.10 -12.37
CA LYS A 427 -20.13 -18.89 -13.34
C LYS A 427 -18.77 -18.66 -12.69
N GLY A 428 -18.70 -17.85 -11.63
CA GLY A 428 -17.44 -17.56 -10.97
C GLY A 428 -16.87 -18.77 -10.21
N MET A 429 -17.74 -19.58 -9.62
CA MET A 429 -17.35 -20.83 -8.96
C MET A 429 -16.91 -21.91 -9.97
N ASP A 430 -17.57 -22.00 -11.12
CA ASP A 430 -17.16 -22.89 -12.23
C ASP A 430 -15.74 -22.56 -12.71
N PHE A 431 -15.39 -21.28 -12.90
CA PHE A 431 -14.02 -20.87 -13.24
C PHE A 431 -12.99 -21.26 -12.18
N SER A 432 -13.41 -21.30 -10.92
CA SER A 432 -12.54 -21.67 -9.81
C SER A 432 -12.42 -23.20 -9.65
N GLY A 433 -13.31 -23.97 -10.29
CA GLY A 433 -13.41 -25.42 -10.13
C GLY A 433 -13.92 -25.84 -8.76
N VAL A 434 -14.74 -25.01 -8.12
CA VAL A 434 -15.29 -25.24 -6.77
C VAL A 434 -16.81 -25.38 -6.90
N PRO A 435 -17.45 -26.38 -6.27
CA PRO A 435 -18.89 -26.58 -6.40
C PRO A 435 -19.68 -25.45 -5.74
N PHE A 436 -20.82 -25.12 -6.34
CA PHE A 436 -21.84 -24.23 -5.78
C PHE A 436 -23.13 -25.03 -5.60
N SER A 437 -23.74 -24.97 -4.40
CA SER A 437 -24.96 -25.73 -4.08
C SER A 437 -26.23 -25.13 -4.70
N GLY A 438 -26.13 -23.94 -5.29
CA GLY A 438 -27.29 -23.16 -5.71
C GLY A 438 -27.98 -22.41 -4.56
N LYS A 439 -27.44 -22.51 -3.33
CA LYS A 439 -27.97 -21.82 -2.15
C LYS A 439 -26.88 -20.97 -1.52
N PHE A 440 -27.15 -19.68 -1.36
CA PHE A 440 -26.21 -18.74 -0.77
C PHE A 440 -26.91 -17.80 0.21
N ASP A 441 -26.11 -17.24 1.10
CA ASP A 441 -26.46 -16.09 1.93
C ASP A 441 -25.20 -15.21 2.05
N PHE A 442 -25.25 -14.16 2.88
CA PHE A 442 -24.14 -13.24 3.08
C PHE A 442 -23.56 -13.36 4.48
N VAL A 443 -22.24 -13.25 4.57
CA VAL A 443 -21.50 -13.29 5.84
C VAL A 443 -20.70 -12.01 6.03
N LYS A 444 -20.60 -11.54 7.28
CA LYS A 444 -19.70 -10.44 7.64
C LYS A 444 -18.25 -10.89 7.49
N SER A 445 -17.40 -10.04 6.93
CA SER A 445 -15.99 -10.34 6.72
C SER A 445 -15.06 -9.19 7.09
N THR A 446 -13.79 -9.50 7.33
CA THR A 446 -12.72 -8.50 7.45
C THR A 446 -11.56 -8.84 6.52
N PHE A 447 -10.82 -7.81 6.10
CA PHE A 447 -9.62 -7.96 5.29
C PHE A 447 -8.57 -6.93 5.73
N ALA A 448 -7.41 -7.43 6.16
CA ALA A 448 -6.33 -6.59 6.66
C ALA A 448 -5.35 -6.18 5.54
N TYR A 449 -5.01 -4.89 5.49
CA TYR A 449 -3.93 -4.34 4.67
C TYR A 449 -2.91 -3.63 5.57
N PRO A 450 -1.62 -3.96 5.51
CA PRO A 450 -0.61 -3.29 6.30
C PRO A 450 -0.42 -1.88 5.76
N THR A 451 -0.31 -0.89 6.64
CA THR A 451 0.02 0.48 6.22
C THR A 451 1.53 0.66 6.24
N THR A 452 2.12 0.91 5.09
CA THR A 452 3.57 0.87 4.85
C THR A 452 4.12 2.11 4.16
N HIS A 453 3.24 2.93 3.58
CA HIS A 453 3.56 4.19 2.92
C HIS A 453 2.94 5.37 3.69
N MET A 454 3.11 6.58 3.16
CA MET A 454 2.69 7.82 3.80
C MET A 454 3.41 8.05 5.14
N VAL A 455 4.71 7.73 5.17
CA VAL A 455 5.55 7.98 6.35
C VAL A 455 5.66 9.49 6.57
N MET A 456 5.26 9.95 7.75
CA MET A 456 5.24 11.37 8.08
C MET A 456 6.61 11.89 8.57
N PRO A 457 6.84 13.22 8.51
CA PRO A 457 7.99 13.83 9.17
C PRO A 457 8.08 13.44 10.64
N LYS A 458 9.30 13.32 11.16
CA LYS A 458 9.57 12.91 12.56
C LYS A 458 8.82 13.72 13.63
N ALA A 459 8.50 14.99 13.35
CA ALA A 459 7.74 15.85 14.26
C ALA A 459 6.27 15.44 14.43
N ASN A 460 5.77 14.59 13.54
CA ASN A 460 4.40 14.08 13.50
C ASN A 460 4.33 12.58 13.82
N ALA A 461 5.45 11.97 14.24
CA ALA A 461 5.42 10.62 14.79
C ALA A 461 4.57 10.60 16.07
N LEU A 462 3.95 9.46 16.37
CA LEU A 462 3.10 9.30 17.55
C LEU A 462 3.85 9.71 18.83
N ALA A 463 3.19 10.55 19.63
CA ALA A 463 3.68 10.87 20.97
C ALA A 463 3.38 9.73 21.95
N CYS A 464 4.13 9.67 23.05
CA CYS A 464 3.92 8.67 24.11
C CYS A 464 2.46 8.62 24.57
N THR A 465 1.83 9.78 24.71
CA THR A 465 0.46 9.96 25.21
C THR A 465 -0.62 9.44 24.25
N GLU A 466 -0.29 9.08 23.01
CA GLU A 466 -1.25 8.44 22.10
C GLU A 466 -1.44 6.95 22.40
N CYS A 467 -0.45 6.32 23.05
CA CYS A 467 -0.49 4.91 23.46
C CYS A 467 -0.62 4.76 24.98
N HIS A 468 0.16 5.53 25.74
CA HIS A 468 0.26 5.48 27.21
C HIS A 468 -0.78 6.36 27.91
N VAL A 469 -2.05 6.22 27.52
CA VAL A 469 -3.17 7.00 28.08
C VAL A 469 -4.34 6.07 28.43
N ARG A 470 -5.07 6.39 29.50
CA ARG A 470 -6.18 5.55 29.99
C ARG A 470 -7.36 5.51 29.03
N THR A 471 -7.67 6.63 28.41
CA THR A 471 -8.83 6.80 27.53
C THR A 471 -8.36 7.09 26.12
N ASN A 472 -8.98 6.44 25.14
CA ASN A 472 -8.66 6.60 23.71
C ASN A 472 -7.20 6.25 23.36
N SER A 473 -6.57 5.32 24.07
CA SER A 473 -5.27 4.77 23.67
C SER A 473 -5.39 4.07 22.31
N ARG A 474 -4.41 4.32 21.44
CA ARG A 474 -4.25 3.58 20.18
C ARG A 474 -4.04 2.09 20.37
N LEU A 475 -3.51 1.68 21.53
CA LEU A 475 -3.25 0.29 21.87
C LEU A 475 -4.27 -0.25 22.87
N ALA A 476 -5.47 0.33 22.97
CA ALA A 476 -6.48 -0.08 23.95
C ALA A 476 -6.85 -1.57 23.89
N SER A 477 -6.74 -2.22 22.72
CA SER A 477 -7.03 -3.65 22.53
C SER A 477 -5.97 -4.60 23.09
N PHE A 478 -4.76 -4.11 23.43
CA PHE A 478 -3.64 -4.96 23.88
C PHE A 478 -3.67 -5.22 25.39
N GLY A 479 -4.71 -5.90 25.89
CA GLY A 479 -4.89 -6.14 27.34
C GLY A 479 -3.88 -7.10 27.99
N GLU A 480 -3.09 -7.80 27.18
CA GLU A 480 -2.08 -8.78 27.63
C GLU A 480 -0.74 -8.14 28.06
N LEU A 481 -0.55 -6.86 27.76
CA LEU A 481 0.63 -6.09 28.17
C LEU A 481 0.25 -5.13 29.30
N TYR A 482 1.08 -5.03 30.33
CA TYR A 482 1.03 -3.87 31.22
C TYR A 482 1.72 -2.69 30.55
N MET A 483 0.97 -1.63 30.32
CA MET A 483 1.40 -0.41 29.65
C MET A 483 1.32 0.76 30.62
N PRO A 484 2.47 1.33 31.02
CA PRO A 484 2.49 2.49 31.92
C PRO A 484 1.58 3.61 31.43
N GLY A 485 0.81 4.22 32.33
CA GLY A 485 -0.13 5.30 32.00
C GLY A 485 -1.48 4.84 31.45
N ARG A 486 -1.53 3.73 30.69
CA ARG A 486 -2.79 3.10 30.24
C ARG A 486 -3.36 2.20 31.33
N ASP A 487 -2.54 1.27 31.82
CA ASP A 487 -2.94 0.26 32.79
C ASP A 487 -2.55 0.66 34.21
N TYR A 488 -3.32 0.17 35.17
CA TYR A 488 -3.05 0.36 36.60
C TYR A 488 -3.72 -0.75 37.39
N TYR A 489 -3.13 -1.09 38.53
CA TYR A 489 -3.70 -2.06 39.47
C TYR A 489 -4.08 -1.29 40.72
N LYS A 490 -5.39 -1.14 40.97
CA LYS A 490 -5.93 -0.30 42.05
C LYS A 490 -5.33 -0.67 43.41
N GLU A 491 -5.16 -1.95 43.66
CA GLU A 491 -4.68 -2.52 44.91
C GLU A 491 -3.19 -2.23 45.12
N ILE A 492 -2.39 -2.34 44.05
CA ILE A 492 -0.96 -2.03 44.07
C ILE A 492 -0.76 -0.53 44.24
N ASP A 493 -1.50 0.28 43.47
CA ASP A 493 -1.43 1.75 43.55
C ASP A 493 -1.82 2.23 44.94
N PHE A 494 -2.91 1.70 45.50
CA PHE A 494 -3.37 2.02 46.85
C PHE A 494 -2.36 1.59 47.92
N GLY A 495 -1.81 0.37 47.82
CA GLY A 495 -0.74 -0.10 48.69
C GLY A 495 0.52 0.77 48.61
N GLY A 496 0.90 1.19 47.40
CA GLY A 496 2.00 2.13 47.17
C GLY A 496 1.77 3.47 47.87
N TRP A 497 0.57 4.03 47.77
CA TRP A 497 0.23 5.26 48.49
C TRP A 497 0.24 5.08 50.01
N ILE A 498 -0.23 3.94 50.53
CA ILE A 498 -0.11 3.62 51.97
C ILE A 498 1.36 3.64 52.40
N LEU A 499 2.26 3.03 51.63
CA LEU A 499 3.69 3.02 51.93
C LEU A 499 4.29 4.43 51.91
N VAL A 500 3.93 5.25 50.91
CA VAL A 500 4.38 6.65 50.82
C VAL A 500 3.91 7.47 52.02
N PHE A 501 2.62 7.40 52.36
CA PHE A 501 2.08 8.11 53.52
C PHE A 501 2.63 7.56 54.85
N GLY A 502 2.84 6.25 54.94
CA GLY A 502 3.47 5.61 56.10
C GLY A 502 4.92 6.07 56.30
N ALA A 503 5.72 6.12 55.24
CA ALA A 503 7.08 6.64 55.27
C ALA A 503 7.11 8.12 55.66
N PHE A 504 6.22 8.93 55.08
CA PHE A 504 6.09 10.35 55.41
C PHE A 504 5.71 10.55 56.89
N ALA A 505 4.74 9.79 57.40
CA ALA A 505 4.37 9.82 58.82
C ALA A 505 5.54 9.40 59.71
N GLY A 506 6.30 8.38 59.31
CA GLY A 506 7.52 7.96 60.01
C GLY A 506 8.59 9.05 60.07
N ILE A 507 8.81 9.79 58.97
CA ILE A 507 9.73 10.93 58.93
C ILE A 507 9.25 12.06 59.86
N LEU A 508 7.95 12.39 59.83
CA LEU A 508 7.38 13.40 60.73
C LEU A 508 7.49 13.01 62.20
N LEU A 509 7.22 11.74 62.54
CA LEU A 509 7.38 11.20 63.88
C LEU A 509 8.84 11.28 64.32
N HIS A 510 9.78 10.89 63.47
CA HIS A 510 11.20 10.97 63.77
C HIS A 510 11.66 12.43 63.97
N GLY A 511 11.21 13.34 63.11
CA GLY A 511 11.50 14.77 63.20
C GLY A 511 10.95 15.41 64.47
N THR A 512 9.71 15.10 64.85
CA THR A 512 9.10 15.59 66.10
C THR A 512 9.80 15.03 67.33
N LEU A 513 10.12 13.73 67.36
CA LEU A 513 10.90 13.14 68.45
C LEU A 513 12.27 13.80 68.59
N ARG A 514 12.97 14.11 67.49
CA ARG A 514 14.23 14.86 67.52
C ARG A 514 14.06 16.28 68.07
N PHE A 515 13.00 16.98 67.69
CA PHE A 515 12.73 18.33 68.18
C PHE A 515 12.48 18.38 69.69
N PHE A 516 11.67 17.44 70.22
CA PHE A 516 11.38 17.39 71.66
C PHE A 516 12.53 16.83 72.49
N SER A 517 13.32 15.88 71.97
CA SER A 517 14.52 15.39 72.65
C SER A 517 15.66 16.42 72.66
N GLY A 518 15.79 17.25 71.62
CA GLY A 518 16.75 18.36 71.59
C GLY A 518 16.43 19.52 72.53
N LYS A 519 15.18 19.65 72.99
CA LYS A 519 14.74 20.63 74.00
C LYS A 519 14.92 20.16 75.44
N ARG A 520 15.26 18.89 75.66
CA ARG A 520 15.76 18.38 76.95
C ARG A 520 17.28 18.53 76.96
N LYS A 521 17.74 19.77 77.11
CA LYS A 521 19.11 20.10 77.52
C LYS A 521 19.04 21.09 78.67
#